data_AF-A0A7J9LU58-F1
#
_entry.id   AF-A0A7J9LU58-F1
#
_cell.length_a   1.000
_cell.length_b   1.000
_cell.length_c   1.000
_cell.angle_alpha   90.00
_cell.angle_beta   90.00
_cell.angle_gamma   90.00
#
_symmetry.space_group_name_H-M   'P 1'
#
loop_
_entity.id
_entity.type
_entity.pdbx_description
1 polymer ?
#
loop_
_entity_poly.entity_id
_entity_poly.type
_entity_poly.pdbx_seq_one_letter_code
_entity_poly.pdbx_strand_id
1 'polypeptide(L)'
;MSHQESQKLDNVNPLETRVEDVIERGDNDFLDDNHDQDEHSESSQSHQAVDESDSSEDEVAPRNTIGDVPLEWYKDEKHIGYDIAGRKITKKERQDKLDSFLASADDSKNWRKIYDEYNDEEVELTKEEIKHIRRLLKGKAPHAEFDPYAPYVDWFKWDDAKHPLSNAPEPKRRFIPSKWESKKVVEYVRAIRKGLIKFDQPKEEPRFYRLWGDDSSSADRTKHLAYIPPPKPKLPGHEESYNPSLEYIPTQEEINSYQLMYEEDRPKFIPKK
;
A
#
# COMPACT_ATOMS: atom_id res chain seq x y z
N MET A 1 42.71 -47.92 -41.60
CA MET A 1 42.90 -47.29 -40.27
C MET A 1 41.88 -46.17 -40.20
N SER A 2 40.65 -46.44 -39.77
CA SER A 2 40.14 -46.50 -38.38
C SER A 2 39.82 -45.11 -37.81
N HIS A 3 38.62 -45.05 -37.21
CA HIS A 3 37.96 -44.01 -36.41
C HIS A 3 37.09 -42.99 -37.20
N GLN A 4 35.74 -43.04 -37.10
CA GLN A 4 34.84 -42.61 -35.99
C GLN A 4 34.95 -41.08 -35.78
N GLU A 5 33.90 -40.25 -35.65
CA GLU A 5 32.59 -40.40 -35.01
C GLU A 5 31.71 -39.12 -35.24
N SER A 6 30.37 -39.28 -35.19
CA SER A 6 29.30 -38.33 -34.78
C SER A 6 29.05 -37.01 -35.53
N GLN A 7 27.93 -36.84 -36.26
CA GLN A 7 26.54 -36.57 -35.82
C GLN A 7 26.31 -35.27 -35.02
N LYS A 8 25.65 -34.31 -35.67
CA LYS A 8 24.76 -33.31 -35.02
C LYS A 8 23.65 -32.92 -36.01
N LEU A 9 22.41 -33.17 -35.62
CA LEU A 9 21.17 -32.86 -36.35
C LEU A 9 20.56 -31.60 -35.73
N ASP A 10 20.42 -30.54 -36.50
CA ASP A 10 19.62 -29.37 -36.13
C ASP A 10 18.29 -29.43 -36.90
N ASN A 11 17.21 -29.71 -36.16
CA ASN A 11 15.83 -29.65 -36.62
C ASN A 11 15.35 -28.19 -36.60
N VAL A 12 15.04 -27.63 -37.76
CA VAL A 12 14.31 -26.36 -37.89
C VAL A 12 12.99 -26.63 -38.60
N ASN A 13 11.89 -26.33 -37.89
CA ASN A 13 10.51 -26.50 -38.34
C ASN A 13 10.18 -25.58 -39.53
N PRO A 14 9.55 -26.09 -40.61
CA PRO A 14 9.11 -25.25 -41.72
C PRO A 14 7.67 -24.75 -41.53
N LEU A 15 7.55 -23.41 -41.51
CA LEU A 15 6.59 -22.58 -42.24
C LEU A 15 5.23 -23.22 -42.63
N GLU A 16 4.19 -22.88 -41.87
CA GLU A 16 2.79 -22.93 -42.34
C GLU A 16 2.46 -21.64 -43.10
N THR A 17 2.14 -21.80 -44.37
CA THR A 17 1.58 -20.78 -45.26
C THR A 17 0.11 -20.55 -44.91
N ARG A 18 -0.23 -19.31 -44.53
CA ARG A 18 -1.61 -18.88 -44.28
C ARG A 18 -2.08 -18.05 -45.48
N VAL A 19 -3.16 -18.51 -46.08
CA VAL A 19 -3.79 -18.03 -47.31
C VAL A 19 -4.49 -16.70 -47.04
N GLU A 20 -4.27 -15.74 -47.93
CA GLU A 20 -4.97 -14.45 -48.00
C GLU A 20 -6.36 -14.66 -48.62
N ASP A 21 -7.42 -14.26 -47.92
CA ASP A 21 -8.76 -14.10 -48.50
C ASP A 21 -9.13 -12.61 -48.50
N VAL A 22 -9.18 -12.07 -49.70
CA VAL A 22 -9.67 -10.73 -50.08
C VAL A 22 -11.15 -10.86 -50.41
N ILE A 23 -12.04 -10.14 -49.71
CA ILE A 23 -13.42 -9.90 -50.17
C ILE A 23 -13.81 -8.44 -49.91
N GLU A 24 -13.74 -7.69 -51.00
CA GLU A 24 -14.67 -6.69 -51.56
C GLU A 24 -15.47 -5.74 -50.65
N ARG A 25 -15.36 -4.47 -51.05
CA ARG A 25 -16.06 -3.28 -50.59
C ARG A 25 -17.53 -3.34 -50.99
N GLY A 26 -18.42 -3.08 -50.04
CA GLY A 26 -19.84 -2.78 -50.29
C GLY A 26 -20.12 -1.34 -49.91
N ASP A 27 -20.34 -0.50 -50.92
CA ASP A 27 -20.83 0.87 -50.80
C ASP A 27 -22.28 0.84 -50.28
N ASN A 28 -22.57 1.64 -49.25
CA ASN A 28 -23.93 1.95 -48.81
C ASN A 28 -24.01 3.46 -48.57
N ASP A 29 -24.40 4.17 -49.63
CA ASP A 29 -24.79 5.58 -49.61
C ASP A 29 -26.16 5.73 -48.93
N PHE A 30 -26.21 6.29 -47.72
CA PHE A 30 -27.41 6.86 -47.11
C PHE A 30 -27.02 7.97 -46.11
N LEU A 31 -26.99 9.21 -46.58
CA LEU A 31 -27.05 10.45 -45.78
C LEU A 31 -27.89 11.43 -46.61
N ASP A 32 -29.21 11.48 -46.40
CA ASP A 32 -29.93 12.37 -45.48
C ASP A 32 -29.60 13.85 -45.67
N ASP A 33 -30.52 14.49 -46.38
CA ASP A 33 -30.61 15.90 -46.74
C ASP A 33 -31.09 16.68 -45.52
N ASN A 34 -30.20 17.46 -44.89
CA ASN A 34 -30.61 18.50 -43.97
C ASN A 34 -29.84 19.79 -44.28
N HIS A 35 -30.64 20.73 -44.77
CA HIS A 35 -30.32 22.08 -45.17
C HIS A 35 -30.32 22.99 -43.94
N ASP A 36 -29.15 23.26 -43.36
CA ASP A 36 -28.98 24.33 -42.37
C ASP A 36 -28.07 25.42 -42.97
N GLN A 37 -28.67 26.58 -43.18
CA GLN A 37 -28.03 27.81 -43.62
C GLN A 37 -27.31 28.45 -42.41
N ASP A 38 -26.00 28.24 -42.30
CA ASP A 38 -25.17 29.06 -41.42
C ASP A 38 -24.84 30.39 -42.11
N GLU A 39 -25.58 31.43 -41.73
CA GLU A 39 -25.22 32.82 -42.03
C GLU A 39 -23.92 33.19 -41.29
N HIS A 40 -22.83 33.26 -42.03
CA HIS A 40 -21.60 33.90 -41.57
C HIS A 40 -21.84 35.41 -41.37
N SER A 41 -22.20 35.81 -40.15
CA SER A 41 -22.12 37.20 -39.74
C SER A 41 -20.64 37.58 -39.59
N GLU A 42 -20.13 38.39 -40.52
CA GLU A 42 -18.85 39.09 -40.41
C GLU A 42 -18.89 40.05 -39.20
N SER A 43 -18.60 39.54 -38.01
CA SER A 43 -18.25 40.38 -36.87
C SER A 43 -16.79 40.80 -37.05
N SER A 44 -16.58 41.88 -37.79
CA SER A 44 -15.34 42.65 -37.82
C SER A 44 -15.10 43.28 -36.44
N GLN A 45 -14.63 42.46 -35.50
CA GLN A 45 -14.04 42.93 -34.26
C GLN A 45 -12.76 43.69 -34.63
N SER A 46 -12.90 45.01 -34.72
CA SER A 46 -11.76 45.90 -34.53
C SER A 46 -11.16 45.55 -33.16
N HIS A 47 -10.04 44.82 -33.17
CA HIS A 47 -9.18 44.68 -32.01
C HIS A 47 -8.64 46.07 -31.71
N GLN A 48 -9.39 46.83 -30.90
CA GLN A 48 -8.80 47.87 -30.08
C GLN A 48 -7.72 47.15 -29.29
N ALA A 49 -6.45 47.46 -29.56
CA ALA A 49 -5.35 47.00 -28.73
C ALA A 49 -5.64 47.55 -27.32
N VAL A 50 -6.23 46.70 -26.49
CA VAL A 50 -6.38 46.96 -25.07
C VAL A 50 -5.02 46.64 -24.53
N ASP A 51 -4.29 47.68 -24.11
CA ASP A 51 -2.98 47.52 -23.50
C ASP A 51 -3.15 46.69 -22.23
N GLU A 52 -2.74 45.42 -22.31
CA GLU A 52 -2.80 44.50 -21.20
C GLU A 52 -1.72 44.93 -20.21
N SER A 53 -2.13 45.29 -18.99
CA SER A 53 -1.28 45.90 -17.95
C SER A 53 -0.10 45.03 -17.48
N ASP A 54 0.07 43.81 -18.00
CA ASP A 54 1.13 42.85 -17.69
C ASP A 54 2.01 42.54 -18.92
N SER A 55 1.93 43.37 -19.97
CA SER A 55 2.83 43.25 -21.12
C SER A 55 4.24 43.69 -20.71
N SER A 56 5.15 42.72 -20.62
CA SER A 56 6.57 42.92 -20.30
C SER A 56 7.29 43.93 -21.20
N GLU A 57 6.72 44.27 -22.36
CA GLU A 57 7.32 45.22 -23.32
C GLU A 57 6.87 46.67 -23.09
N ASP A 58 5.82 46.90 -22.28
CA ASP A 58 5.10 48.19 -22.25
C ASP A 58 5.05 48.88 -20.86
N GLU A 59 5.60 48.27 -19.80
CA GLU A 59 5.60 48.91 -18.47
C GLU A 59 6.35 50.26 -18.44
N VAL A 60 7.38 50.41 -19.27
CA VAL A 60 8.03 51.69 -19.57
C VAL A 60 8.54 51.62 -21.00
N ALA A 61 7.92 52.38 -21.92
CA ALA A 61 8.43 52.50 -23.28
C ALA A 61 9.92 52.88 -23.21
N PRO A 62 10.84 52.02 -23.70
CA PRO A 62 12.26 52.27 -23.55
C PRO A 62 12.57 53.56 -24.31
N ARG A 63 12.99 54.58 -23.56
CA ARG A 63 13.32 55.89 -24.14
C ARG A 63 14.48 55.75 -25.12
N ASN A 64 15.35 54.77 -24.85
CA ASN A 64 16.45 54.39 -25.71
C ASN A 64 16.03 53.23 -26.63
N THR A 65 16.22 53.39 -27.94
CA THR A 65 15.83 52.38 -28.95
C THR A 65 16.99 51.50 -29.43
N ILE A 66 18.14 51.58 -28.76
CA ILE A 66 19.40 50.95 -29.20
C ILE A 66 19.41 49.42 -29.04
N GLY A 67 18.46 48.84 -28.32
CA GLY A 67 18.42 47.40 -27.99
C GLY A 67 19.56 46.95 -27.07
N ASP A 68 19.88 45.66 -27.07
CA ASP A 68 20.98 45.05 -26.28
C ASP A 68 22.35 45.29 -26.92
N VAL A 69 22.74 46.57 -27.00
CA VAL A 69 24.02 47.01 -27.56
C VAL A 69 24.94 47.47 -26.41
N PRO A 70 26.20 46.99 -26.35
CA PRO A 70 27.12 47.41 -25.31
C PRO A 70 27.31 48.93 -25.25
N LEU A 71 27.04 49.52 -24.07
CA LEU A 71 27.16 50.96 -23.82
C LEU A 71 28.60 51.49 -23.96
N GLU A 72 29.59 50.60 -24.06
CA GLU A 72 30.98 50.97 -24.26
C GLU A 72 31.22 51.74 -25.56
N TRP A 73 30.46 51.44 -26.61
CA TRP A 73 30.61 52.09 -27.91
C TRP A 73 30.24 53.56 -27.90
N TYR A 74 29.38 53.95 -26.96
CA TYR A 74 28.97 55.33 -26.81
C TYR A 74 29.88 56.10 -25.85
N LYS A 75 30.87 55.51 -25.18
CA LYS A 75 31.70 56.19 -24.14
C LYS A 75 32.26 57.54 -24.59
N ASP A 76 32.80 57.60 -25.81
CA ASP A 76 33.40 58.80 -26.38
C ASP A 76 32.39 59.72 -27.10
N GLU A 77 31.16 59.24 -27.30
CA GLU A 77 30.10 60.00 -27.94
C GLU A 77 29.31 60.87 -26.94
N LYS A 78 28.82 62.01 -27.42
CA LYS A 78 28.03 62.98 -26.62
C LYS A 78 26.57 62.55 -26.39
N HIS A 79 26.12 61.51 -27.08
CA HIS A 79 24.75 61.01 -27.06
C HIS A 79 24.75 59.48 -27.02
N ILE A 80 23.64 58.90 -26.54
CA ILE A 80 23.39 57.46 -26.51
C ILE A 80 22.21 57.19 -27.43
N GLY A 81 22.50 56.83 -28.68
CA GLY A 81 21.46 56.50 -29.66
C GLY A 81 20.45 57.62 -29.98
N TYR A 82 19.29 57.20 -30.48
CA TYR A 82 18.21 58.05 -30.95
C TYR A 82 16.86 57.59 -30.39
N ASP A 83 15.94 58.52 -30.23
CA ASP A 83 14.54 58.26 -29.86
C ASP A 83 13.75 57.68 -31.06
N ILE A 84 12.54 57.15 -30.83
CA ILE A 84 11.61 56.65 -31.87
C ILE A 84 11.33 57.73 -32.93
N ALA A 85 11.35 59.00 -32.52
CA ALA A 85 11.21 60.17 -33.40
C ALA A 85 12.51 60.63 -34.09
N GLY A 86 13.63 59.91 -33.92
CA GLY A 86 14.93 60.22 -34.52
C GLY A 86 15.71 61.36 -33.84
N ARG A 87 15.36 61.75 -32.62
CA ARG A 87 16.06 62.80 -31.85
C ARG A 87 17.23 62.18 -31.07
N LYS A 88 18.36 62.89 -31.01
CA LYS A 88 19.55 62.45 -30.27
C LYS A 88 19.30 62.49 -28.76
N ILE A 89 19.57 61.38 -28.07
CA ILE A 89 19.43 61.31 -26.61
C ILE A 89 20.78 61.67 -25.99
N THR A 90 20.91 62.91 -25.51
CA THR A 90 22.15 63.40 -24.91
C THR A 90 22.36 62.82 -23.52
N LYS A 91 23.61 62.48 -23.20
CA LYS A 91 23.99 61.98 -21.87
C LYS A 91 23.74 63.04 -20.80
N LYS A 92 23.20 62.63 -19.65
CA LYS A 92 23.13 63.51 -18.47
C LYS A 92 24.54 63.71 -17.91
N GLU A 93 24.81 64.89 -17.35
CA GLU A 93 26.09 65.17 -16.71
C GLU A 93 26.24 64.25 -15.48
N ARG A 94 27.17 63.29 -15.56
CA ARG A 94 27.43 62.35 -14.47
C ARG A 94 27.95 63.15 -13.26
N GLN A 95 27.20 63.14 -12.16
CA GLN A 95 27.68 63.71 -10.90
C GLN A 95 28.97 63.02 -10.47
N ASP A 96 29.86 63.76 -9.83
CA ASP A 96 31.10 63.21 -9.31
C ASP A 96 30.79 62.07 -8.32
N LYS A 97 31.63 61.03 -8.30
CA LYS A 97 31.44 59.88 -7.39
C LYS A 97 31.34 60.31 -5.92
N LEU A 98 31.98 61.44 -5.58
CA LEU A 98 31.90 62.04 -4.25
C LEU A 98 30.54 62.68 -4.00
N ASP A 99 29.98 63.38 -4.98
CA ASP A 99 28.66 64.01 -4.87
C ASP A 99 27.55 62.95 -4.80
N SER A 100 27.63 61.88 -5.60
CA SER A 100 26.70 60.74 -5.48
C SER A 100 26.82 60.06 -4.10
N PHE A 101 28.05 59.99 -3.55
CA PHE A 101 28.25 59.43 -2.22
C PHE A 101 27.69 60.34 -1.11
N LEU A 102 27.85 61.66 -1.23
CA LEU A 102 27.26 62.61 -0.29
C LEU A 102 25.73 62.58 -0.37
N ALA A 103 25.17 62.60 -1.57
CA ALA A 103 23.74 62.40 -1.79
C ALA A 103 23.25 61.06 -1.19
N SER A 104 24.06 60.00 -1.28
CA SER A 104 23.73 58.71 -0.68
C SER A 104 23.73 58.69 0.84
N ALA A 105 24.57 59.52 1.47
CA ALA A 105 24.73 59.60 2.91
C ALA A 105 23.67 60.51 3.55
N ASP A 106 23.30 61.61 2.87
CA ASP A 106 22.34 62.59 3.36
C ASP A 106 20.88 62.14 3.13
N ASP A 107 20.60 61.40 2.05
CA ASP A 107 19.25 60.92 1.74
C ASP A 107 18.95 59.55 2.39
N SER A 108 18.13 59.56 3.44
CA SER A 108 17.57 58.34 4.06
C SER A 108 16.75 57.44 3.11
N LYS A 109 16.38 57.94 1.93
CA LYS A 109 15.62 57.23 0.90
C LYS A 109 16.49 56.66 -0.21
N ASN A 110 17.81 56.90 -0.18
CA ASN A 110 18.69 56.49 -1.26
C ASN A 110 18.71 54.97 -1.51
N TRP A 111 18.47 54.16 -0.47
CA TRP A 111 18.34 52.70 -0.62
C TRP A 111 17.15 52.25 -1.50
N ARG A 112 16.24 53.16 -1.87
CA ARG A 112 15.11 52.90 -2.79
C ARG A 112 15.41 53.30 -4.24
N LYS A 113 16.49 54.04 -4.47
CA LYS A 113 16.89 54.51 -5.78
C LYS A 113 17.76 53.45 -6.43
N ILE A 114 17.46 53.11 -7.68
CA ILE A 114 18.24 52.19 -8.51
C ILE A 114 18.65 52.96 -9.75
N TYR A 115 19.94 52.92 -10.08
CA TYR A 115 20.45 53.52 -11.30
C TYR A 115 20.19 52.56 -12.47
N ASP A 116 19.41 53.00 -13.44
CA ASP A 116 19.21 52.32 -14.72
C ASP A 116 20.29 52.78 -15.71
N GLU A 117 21.22 51.89 -16.02
CA GLU A 117 22.29 52.14 -17.00
C GLU A 117 21.75 52.27 -18.42
N TYR A 118 20.60 51.67 -18.72
CA TYR A 118 20.05 51.67 -20.06
C TYR A 118 19.48 53.03 -20.42
N ASN A 119 18.67 53.62 -19.55
CA ASN A 119 18.03 54.93 -19.78
C ASN A 119 18.79 56.11 -19.14
N ASP A 120 19.91 55.85 -18.44
CA ASP A 120 20.66 56.84 -17.64
C ASP A 120 19.72 57.61 -16.68
N GLU A 121 18.91 56.87 -15.91
CA GLU A 121 17.93 57.43 -14.97
C GLU A 121 18.03 56.79 -13.59
N GLU A 122 17.74 57.58 -12.55
CA GLU A 122 17.56 57.06 -11.20
C GLU A 122 16.08 56.73 -11.00
N VAL A 123 15.75 55.45 -10.96
CA VAL A 123 14.39 54.95 -10.74
C VAL A 123 14.17 54.80 -9.23
N GLU A 124 13.15 55.48 -8.70
CA GLU A 124 12.73 55.32 -7.30
C GLU A 124 11.67 54.22 -7.18
N LEU A 125 11.93 53.19 -6.39
CA LEU A 125 10.94 52.15 -6.13
C LEU A 125 9.76 52.66 -5.30
N THR A 126 8.55 52.35 -5.74
CA THR A 126 7.34 52.70 -5.00
C THR A 126 7.23 51.90 -3.71
N LYS A 127 6.43 52.41 -2.76
CA LYS A 127 6.21 51.71 -1.47
C LYS A 127 5.54 50.35 -1.68
N GLU A 128 4.74 50.21 -2.72
CA GLU A 128 3.99 49.00 -3.04
C GLU A 128 4.92 47.93 -3.62
N GLU A 129 5.75 48.28 -4.62
CA GLU A 129 6.82 47.41 -5.15
C GLU A 129 7.72 46.88 -4.03
N ILE A 130 8.20 47.75 -3.14
CA ILE A 130 9.03 47.33 -2.00
C ILE A 130 8.28 46.36 -1.09
N LYS A 131 6.96 46.54 -0.91
CA LYS A 131 6.12 45.65 -0.11
C LYS A 131 5.97 44.29 -0.79
N HIS A 132 5.81 44.26 -2.12
CA HIS A 132 5.79 43.02 -2.92
C HIS A 132 7.12 42.28 -2.83
N ILE A 133 8.24 42.95 -3.08
CA ILE A 133 9.60 42.38 -2.98
C ILE A 133 9.86 41.80 -1.59
N ARG A 134 9.52 42.53 -0.53
CA ARG A 134 9.69 42.05 0.86
C ARG A 134 8.82 40.84 1.19
N ARG A 135 7.63 40.73 0.59
CA ARG A 135 6.77 39.55 0.77
C ARG A 135 7.33 38.35 0.03
N LEU A 136 7.78 38.55 -1.21
CA LEU A 136 8.41 37.53 -2.03
C LEU A 136 9.67 36.97 -1.37
N LEU A 137 10.56 37.83 -0.87
CA LEU A 137 11.76 37.42 -0.11
C LEU A 137 11.44 36.63 1.16
N LYS A 138 10.26 36.86 1.76
CA LYS A 138 9.80 36.13 2.95
C LYS A 138 8.98 34.88 2.60
N GLY A 139 8.85 34.53 1.32
CA GLY A 139 8.02 33.42 0.86
C GLY A 139 6.53 33.61 1.11
N LYS A 140 6.05 34.85 1.24
CA LYS A 140 4.63 35.20 1.39
C LYS A 140 4.01 35.55 0.05
N ALA A 141 2.70 35.36 -0.09
CA ALA A 141 1.96 35.77 -1.28
C ALA A 141 2.16 37.27 -1.59
N PRO A 142 2.45 37.66 -2.85
CA PRO A 142 2.64 39.06 -3.24
C PRO A 142 1.38 39.91 -3.01
N HIS A 143 0.24 39.41 -3.49
CA HIS A 143 -1.05 40.08 -3.35
C HIS A 143 -1.55 40.05 -1.91
N ALA A 144 -2.13 41.18 -1.47
CA ALA A 144 -2.65 41.31 -0.12
C ALA A 144 -3.96 40.54 0.10
N GLU A 145 -4.70 40.28 -0.99
CA GLU A 145 -6.03 39.64 -0.96
C GLU A 145 -5.96 38.11 -1.06
N PHE A 146 -4.75 37.55 -1.19
CA PHE A 146 -4.59 36.11 -1.26
C PHE A 146 -4.90 35.46 0.09
N ASP A 147 -5.94 34.62 0.11
CA ASP A 147 -6.28 33.78 1.26
C ASP A 147 -5.52 32.44 1.16
N PRO A 148 -4.51 32.18 2.01
CA PRO A 148 -3.78 30.91 2.00
C PRO A 148 -4.63 29.72 2.48
N TYR A 149 -5.76 29.96 3.13
CA TYR A 149 -6.61 28.93 3.72
C TYR A 149 -8.04 28.98 3.17
N ALA A 150 -8.15 29.22 1.85
CA ALA A 150 -9.44 29.18 1.18
C ALA A 150 -10.13 27.82 1.41
N PRO A 151 -11.44 27.81 1.74
CA PRO A 151 -12.17 26.57 1.94
C PRO A 151 -12.17 25.76 0.64
N TYR A 152 -11.96 24.45 0.75
CA TYR A 152 -12.02 23.56 -0.40
C TYR A 152 -13.44 23.58 -1.00
N VAL A 153 -13.55 24.07 -2.23
CA VAL A 153 -14.79 24.05 -3.00
C VAL A 153 -14.72 22.84 -3.92
N ASP A 154 -15.61 21.89 -3.67
CA ASP A 154 -15.83 20.78 -4.58
C ASP A 154 -16.64 21.28 -5.78
N TRP A 155 -15.91 21.77 -6.79
CA TRP A 155 -16.47 22.30 -8.03
C TRP A 155 -17.11 21.19 -8.88
N PHE A 156 -16.83 19.93 -8.58
CA PHE A 156 -17.36 18.77 -9.29
C PHE A 156 -17.87 17.71 -8.32
N LYS A 157 -19.04 17.98 -7.74
CA LYS A 157 -19.81 16.97 -7.05
C LYS A 157 -20.68 16.19 -8.02
N TRP A 158 -20.37 14.92 -8.20
CA TRP A 158 -21.22 13.97 -8.92
C TRP A 158 -22.38 13.52 -8.00
N ASP A 159 -23.29 14.42 -7.68
CA ASP A 159 -24.38 14.16 -6.71
C ASP A 159 -25.46 13.20 -7.26
N ASP A 160 -25.54 13.02 -8.59
CA ASP A 160 -26.56 12.19 -9.27
C ASP A 160 -25.97 11.03 -10.11
N ALA A 161 -25.10 10.21 -9.52
CA ALA A 161 -24.49 9.05 -10.21
C ALA A 161 -25.48 7.90 -10.42
N LYS A 162 -26.40 8.03 -11.38
CA LYS A 162 -27.35 6.96 -11.76
C LYS A 162 -26.68 5.78 -12.45
N HIS A 163 -25.57 6.01 -13.17
CA HIS A 163 -24.82 4.99 -13.89
C HIS A 163 -23.45 4.77 -13.25
N PRO A 164 -22.92 3.53 -13.30
CA PRO A 164 -21.53 3.30 -12.95
C PRO A 164 -20.62 4.04 -13.93
N LEU A 165 -19.42 4.42 -13.48
CA LEU A 165 -18.42 5.07 -14.31
C LEU A 165 -18.02 4.20 -15.53
N SER A 166 -18.13 2.87 -15.40
CA SER A 166 -17.88 1.92 -16.49
C SER A 166 -19.05 0.96 -16.63
N ASN A 167 -19.50 0.77 -17.87
CA ASN A 167 -20.51 -0.22 -18.26
C ASN A 167 -19.87 -1.51 -18.82
N ALA A 168 -18.71 -1.91 -18.29
CA ALA A 168 -18.05 -3.14 -18.71
C ALA A 168 -18.94 -4.35 -18.36
N PRO A 169 -19.21 -5.27 -19.30
CA PRO A 169 -20.09 -6.40 -19.06
C PRO A 169 -19.50 -7.32 -17.99
N GLU A 170 -20.34 -7.77 -17.07
CA GLU A 170 -19.89 -8.67 -16.00
C GLU A 170 -19.44 -10.03 -16.58
N PRO A 171 -18.25 -10.53 -16.18
CA PRO A 171 -17.76 -11.80 -16.69
C PRO A 171 -18.53 -12.98 -16.09
N LYS A 172 -18.83 -13.99 -16.92
CA LYS A 172 -19.62 -15.20 -16.55
C LYS A 172 -19.11 -15.94 -15.31
N ARG A 173 -17.81 -15.83 -14.98
CA ARG A 173 -17.19 -16.42 -13.79
C ARG A 173 -17.76 -15.91 -12.45
N ARG A 174 -18.45 -14.76 -12.44
CA ARG A 174 -19.13 -14.25 -11.25
C ARG A 174 -20.40 -15.04 -10.93
N PHE A 175 -21.03 -15.62 -11.95
CA PHE A 175 -22.30 -16.33 -11.83
C PHE A 175 -22.15 -17.87 -11.81
N ILE A 176 -21.08 -18.40 -12.42
CA ILE A 176 -20.78 -19.85 -12.44
C ILE A 176 -19.82 -20.19 -11.30
N PRO A 177 -19.91 -21.40 -10.70
CA PRO A 177 -18.88 -21.90 -9.80
C PRO A 177 -17.45 -21.74 -10.32
N SER A 178 -16.51 -21.56 -9.40
CA SER A 178 -15.12 -21.22 -9.75
C SER A 178 -14.44 -22.36 -10.52
N LYS A 179 -13.98 -22.04 -11.74
CA LYS A 179 -13.14 -22.96 -12.54
C LYS A 179 -11.79 -23.24 -11.88
N TRP A 180 -11.28 -22.31 -11.08
CA TRP A 180 -10.01 -22.49 -10.36
C TRP A 180 -10.14 -23.53 -9.26
N GLU A 181 -11.23 -23.48 -8.50
CA GLU A 181 -11.55 -24.49 -7.49
C GLU A 181 -11.72 -25.85 -8.14
N SER A 182 -12.46 -25.94 -9.24
CA SER A 182 -12.59 -27.19 -10.01
C SER A 182 -11.23 -27.74 -10.43
N LYS A 183 -10.31 -26.90 -10.92
CA LYS A 183 -8.94 -27.31 -11.26
C LYS A 183 -8.18 -27.85 -10.04
N LYS A 184 -8.31 -27.21 -8.88
CA LYS A 184 -7.69 -27.66 -7.62
C LYS A 184 -8.28 -28.95 -7.10
N VAL A 185 -9.60 -29.11 -7.14
CA VAL A 185 -10.26 -30.37 -6.80
C VAL A 185 -9.76 -31.50 -7.70
N VAL A 186 -9.64 -31.26 -9.02
CA VAL A 186 -9.08 -32.26 -9.94
C VAL A 186 -7.62 -32.59 -9.63
N GLU A 187 -6.82 -31.61 -9.24
CA GLU A 187 -5.44 -31.81 -8.77
C GLU A 187 -5.39 -32.71 -7.53
N TYR A 188 -6.21 -32.42 -6.52
CA TYR A 188 -6.32 -33.25 -5.31
C TYR A 188 -6.84 -34.66 -5.61
N VAL A 189 -7.86 -34.80 -6.45
CA VAL A 189 -8.36 -36.12 -6.89
C VAL A 189 -7.27 -36.92 -7.58
N ARG A 190 -6.44 -36.29 -8.42
CA ARG A 190 -5.27 -36.95 -9.03
C ARG A 190 -4.24 -37.35 -7.98
N ALA A 191 -3.95 -36.50 -6.99
CA ALA A 191 -3.01 -36.81 -5.92
C ALA A 191 -3.51 -37.95 -5.01
N ILE A 192 -4.81 -37.99 -4.71
CA ILE A 192 -5.47 -39.08 -3.97
C ILE A 192 -5.38 -40.39 -4.76
N ARG A 193 -5.71 -40.37 -6.06
CA ARG A 193 -5.59 -41.57 -6.93
C ARG A 193 -4.15 -42.08 -7.04
N LYS A 194 -3.17 -41.18 -7.03
CA LYS A 194 -1.73 -41.53 -6.97
C LYS A 194 -1.28 -42.00 -5.59
N GLY A 195 -2.11 -41.90 -4.55
CA GLY A 195 -1.78 -42.26 -3.18
C GLY A 195 -0.86 -41.28 -2.44
N LEU A 196 -0.62 -40.09 -3.00
CA LEU A 196 0.20 -39.03 -2.37
C LEU A 196 -0.54 -38.38 -1.20
N ILE A 197 -1.87 -38.27 -1.30
CA ILE A 197 -2.75 -37.80 -0.23
C ILE A 197 -3.57 -39.00 0.22
N LYS A 198 -3.46 -39.33 1.50
CA LYS A 198 -4.28 -40.36 2.15
C LYS A 198 -5.22 -39.65 3.11
N PHE A 199 -6.47 -40.10 3.15
CA PHE A 199 -7.40 -39.65 4.17
C PHE A 199 -6.99 -40.28 5.50
N ASP A 200 -6.94 -39.48 6.56
CA ASP A 200 -6.64 -39.98 7.90
C ASP A 200 -7.81 -40.89 8.31
N GLN A 201 -7.55 -42.20 8.34
CA GLN A 201 -8.49 -43.11 8.98
C GLN A 201 -8.35 -42.92 10.48
N PRO A 202 -9.45 -43.00 11.26
CA PRO A 202 -9.33 -42.96 12.71
C PRO A 202 -8.34 -44.04 13.12
N LYS A 203 -7.22 -43.64 13.70
CA LYS A 203 -6.20 -44.58 14.17
C LYS A 203 -6.87 -45.37 15.28
N GLU A 204 -7.18 -46.63 15.01
CA GLU A 204 -7.55 -47.58 16.05
C GLU A 204 -6.28 -47.86 16.86
N GLU A 205 -5.98 -46.97 17.80
CA GLU A 205 -4.96 -47.24 18.79
C GLU A 205 -5.43 -48.47 19.58
N PRO A 206 -4.62 -49.54 19.67
CA PRO A 206 -5.03 -50.72 20.40
C PRO A 206 -5.28 -50.31 21.86
N ARG A 207 -6.50 -50.56 22.34
CA ARG A 207 -6.97 -50.18 23.69
C ARG A 207 -6.08 -50.71 24.82
N PHE A 208 -5.37 -51.80 24.56
CA PHE A 208 -4.50 -52.43 25.53
C PHE A 208 -3.11 -52.65 24.92
N TYR A 209 -2.11 -52.13 25.61
CA TYR A 209 -0.71 -52.44 25.37
C TYR A 209 -0.22 -53.41 26.44
N ARG A 210 0.62 -54.37 26.08
CA ARG A 210 1.31 -55.22 27.07
C ARG A 210 2.35 -54.37 27.79
N LEU A 211 2.02 -53.94 29.00
CA LEU A 211 2.94 -53.18 29.86
C LEU A 211 4.02 -54.09 30.47
N TRP A 212 3.71 -55.37 30.64
CA TRP A 212 4.65 -56.39 31.14
C TRP A 212 5.31 -57.11 29.95
N GLY A 213 6.64 -57.09 29.91
CA GLY A 213 7.44 -57.88 28.96
C GLY A 213 7.69 -59.31 29.47
N ASP A 214 8.38 -60.12 28.66
CA ASP A 214 8.90 -61.41 29.11
C ASP A 214 9.98 -61.14 30.17
N ASP A 215 9.64 -61.39 31.43
CA ASP A 215 10.36 -61.01 32.66
C ASP A 215 11.72 -61.70 32.88
N SER A 216 12.33 -62.18 31.79
CA SER A 216 13.60 -62.90 31.72
C SER A 216 14.83 -62.03 32.03
N SER A 217 14.67 -60.70 32.03
CA SER A 217 15.72 -59.73 32.36
C SER A 217 15.38 -58.88 33.59
N SER A 218 14.72 -59.47 34.60
CA SER A 218 14.38 -58.81 35.88
C SER A 218 15.60 -58.54 36.78
N ALA A 219 16.63 -57.90 36.25
CA ALA A 219 17.75 -57.34 37.00
C ALA A 219 17.34 -56.16 37.92
N ASP A 220 16.14 -55.62 37.72
CA ASP A 220 15.60 -54.48 38.50
C ASP A 220 14.77 -54.89 39.72
N ARG A 221 14.56 -56.19 39.98
CA ARG A 221 13.73 -56.64 41.11
C ARG A 221 14.38 -56.51 42.49
N THR A 222 15.65 -56.13 42.61
CA THR A 222 16.39 -56.41 43.85
C THR A 222 17.42 -55.35 44.28
N LYS A 223 17.10 -54.05 44.26
CA LYS A 223 18.07 -53.06 44.77
C LYS A 223 17.62 -52.07 45.84
N HIS A 224 16.33 -51.96 46.17
CA HIS A 224 15.90 -50.83 47.02
C HIS A 224 15.12 -51.14 48.29
N LEU A 225 14.70 -52.38 48.54
CA LEU A 225 14.12 -52.78 49.84
C LEU A 225 14.62 -54.18 50.22
N ALA A 226 15.27 -54.29 51.38
CA ALA A 226 16.04 -55.47 51.78
C ALA A 226 15.19 -56.73 52.02
N TYR A 227 13.90 -56.59 52.33
CA TYR A 227 12.95 -57.70 52.42
C TYR A 227 11.54 -57.14 52.61
N ILE A 228 10.59 -57.48 51.72
CA ILE A 228 9.16 -57.21 51.95
C ILE A 228 8.54 -58.56 52.36
N PRO A 229 8.13 -58.75 53.63
CA PRO A 229 7.50 -60.00 54.02
C PRO A 229 6.20 -60.18 53.24
N PRO A 230 5.91 -61.39 52.73
CA PRO A 230 4.66 -61.63 52.03
C PRO A 230 3.49 -61.39 52.99
N PRO A 231 2.37 -60.79 52.51
CA PRO A 231 1.17 -60.65 53.33
C PRO A 231 0.69 -62.03 53.77
N LYS A 232 0.34 -62.19 55.06
CA LYS A 232 -0.13 -63.47 55.59
C LYS A 232 -1.57 -63.72 55.13
N PRO A 233 -1.85 -64.69 54.24
CA PRO A 233 -3.22 -65.03 53.87
C PRO A 233 -3.93 -65.67 55.06
N LYS A 234 -5.26 -65.50 55.13
CA LYS A 234 -6.06 -66.27 56.09
C LYS A 234 -5.99 -67.75 55.73
N LEU A 235 -5.90 -68.60 56.76
CA LEU A 235 -5.97 -70.04 56.56
C LEU A 235 -7.39 -70.42 56.10
N PRO A 236 -7.54 -71.39 55.19
CA PRO A 236 -8.85 -71.90 54.83
C PRO A 236 -9.50 -72.55 56.07
N GLY A 237 -10.78 -72.25 56.30
CA GLY A 237 -11.54 -72.73 57.45
C GLY A 237 -13.01 -72.95 57.14
N HIS A 238 -13.76 -73.41 58.14
CA HIS A 238 -15.20 -73.71 58.02
C HIS A 238 -16.07 -72.75 58.84
N GLU A 239 -15.47 -71.67 59.35
CA GLU A 239 -16.13 -70.69 60.20
C GLU A 239 -17.36 -70.07 59.49
N GLU A 240 -17.26 -69.77 58.19
CA GLU A 240 -18.34 -69.18 57.37
C GLU A 240 -19.30 -70.23 56.75
N SER A 241 -19.32 -71.47 57.25
CA SER A 241 -20.23 -72.50 56.74
C SER A 241 -21.69 -72.17 57.07
N TYR A 242 -22.58 -72.31 56.08
CA TYR A 242 -24.02 -72.09 56.24
C TYR A 242 -24.71 -73.17 57.09
N ASN A 243 -24.09 -74.34 57.27
CA ASN A 243 -24.59 -75.42 58.12
C ASN A 243 -23.52 -75.78 59.16
N PRO A 244 -23.30 -74.93 60.18
CA PRO A 244 -22.36 -75.23 61.25
C PRO A 244 -22.86 -76.41 62.11
N SER A 245 -21.94 -77.17 62.70
CA SER A 245 -22.33 -78.15 63.73
C SER A 245 -22.89 -77.42 64.95
N LEU A 246 -23.71 -78.11 65.76
CA LEU A 246 -24.38 -77.50 66.92
C LEU A 246 -23.40 -76.89 67.94
N GLU A 247 -22.17 -77.39 67.98
CA GLU A 247 -21.09 -76.91 68.86
C GLU A 247 -20.60 -75.50 68.49
N TYR A 248 -20.71 -75.11 67.22
CA TYR A 248 -20.29 -73.79 66.77
C TYR A 248 -21.35 -72.72 66.98
N ILE A 249 -22.61 -73.10 67.26
CA ILE A 249 -23.69 -72.15 67.52
C ILE A 249 -23.58 -71.67 68.97
N PRO A 250 -23.29 -70.37 69.22
CA PRO A 250 -23.04 -69.91 70.58
C PRO A 250 -24.30 -69.95 71.45
N THR A 251 -24.09 -70.18 72.75
CA THR A 251 -25.13 -70.08 73.77
C THR A 251 -25.51 -68.61 74.04
N GLN A 252 -26.67 -68.37 74.67
CA GLN A 252 -27.12 -67.00 74.98
C GLN A 252 -26.13 -66.25 75.90
N GLU A 253 -25.45 -66.97 76.79
CA GLU A 253 -24.43 -66.41 77.68
C GLU A 253 -23.19 -65.93 76.89
N GLU A 254 -22.75 -66.71 75.91
CA GLU A 254 -21.63 -66.36 75.02
C GLU A 254 -21.97 -65.17 74.13
N ILE A 255 -23.20 -65.10 73.60
CA ILE A 255 -23.67 -63.96 72.80
C ILE A 255 -23.63 -62.67 73.63
N ASN A 256 -24.09 -62.71 74.88
CA ASN A 256 -24.01 -61.57 75.80
C ASN A 256 -22.56 -61.19 76.10
N SER A 257 -21.67 -62.19 76.25
CA SER A 257 -20.24 -61.95 76.45
C SER A 257 -19.59 -61.24 75.25
N TYR A 258 -19.92 -61.65 74.03
CA TYR A 258 -19.46 -60.97 72.81
C TYR A 258 -20.02 -59.56 72.71
N GLN A 259 -21.25 -59.33 73.19
CA GLN A 259 -21.84 -58.01 73.22
C GLN A 259 -21.09 -57.04 74.13
N LEU A 260 -20.49 -57.55 75.21
CA LEU A 260 -19.70 -56.78 76.17
C LEU A 260 -18.22 -56.59 75.74
N MET A 261 -17.70 -57.39 74.81
CA MET A 261 -16.33 -57.24 74.28
C MET A 261 -16.21 -56.05 73.31
N TYR A 262 -14.98 -55.51 73.17
CA TYR A 262 -14.65 -54.47 72.20
C TYR A 262 -14.77 -54.97 70.75
N GLU A 263 -15.02 -54.04 69.81
CA GLU A 263 -15.31 -54.37 68.41
C GLU A 263 -14.16 -55.13 67.69
N GLU A 264 -12.90 -54.89 68.09
CA GLU A 264 -11.73 -55.56 67.50
C GLU A 264 -11.57 -57.02 67.95
N ASP A 265 -11.97 -57.32 69.19
CA ASP A 265 -11.86 -58.65 69.81
C ASP A 265 -13.12 -59.50 69.60
N ARG A 266 -14.23 -58.89 69.17
CA ARG A 266 -15.46 -59.61 68.88
C ARG A 266 -15.26 -60.55 67.67
N PRO A 267 -15.82 -61.77 67.68
CA PRO A 267 -15.86 -62.57 66.46
C PRO A 267 -16.51 -61.78 65.31
N LYS A 268 -15.89 -61.82 64.12
CA LYS A 268 -16.31 -61.05 62.95
C LYS A 268 -17.75 -61.34 62.51
N PHE A 269 -18.22 -62.55 62.77
CA PHE A 269 -19.60 -62.96 62.58
C PHE A 269 -19.96 -64.05 63.60
N ILE A 270 -21.26 -64.21 63.84
CA ILE A 270 -21.80 -65.25 64.72
C ILE A 270 -22.45 -66.30 63.81
N PRO A 271 -21.98 -67.57 63.81
CA PRO A 271 -22.56 -68.60 62.97
C PRO A 271 -24.01 -68.87 63.39
N LYS A 272 -24.87 -69.03 62.39
CA LYS A 272 -26.28 -69.38 62.56
C LYS A 272 -26.57 -70.56 61.64
N LYS A 273 -27.51 -71.39 62.07
CA LYS A 273 -28.08 -72.45 61.24
C LYS A 273 -29.41 -71.99 60.66
#